data_AF-A0A523XDH5-F1
#
_entry.id   AF-A0A523XDH5-F1
#
_cell.length_a   1.000
_cell.length_b   1.000
_cell.length_c   1.000
_cell.angle_alpha   90.00
_cell.angle_beta   90.00
_cell.angle_gamma   90.00
#
_symmetry.space_group_name_H-M   'P 1'
#
loop_
_entity.id
_entity.type
_entity.pdbx_description
1 polymer ?
#
loop_
_entity_poly.entity_id
_entity_poly.type
_entity_poly.pdbx_seq_one_letter_code
_entity_poly.pdbx_strand_id
1 'polypeptide(L)'
;MEYALYLGCTIPLKMPHFEKAFREISKILGIKYKEMEGAGCCPDPVATQSLNIDTWLTLGARNLAIAEKLGLDIMTVCSGCYETLKTVHVLLEEDKAAFDRVNAILGKLGIEYKGTSKVFHFAELFSQDEMLEKIKSKVVKPLDSLNIASHYGCHLIRPSKIMQFDDPERPESMDKILRAIGASPVEFAAKLECCGFCARLQEEIGMNLVEAKMTDLK
;
A
#
# COMPACT_ATOMS: atom_id res chain seq x y z
N MET A 1 4.27 2.63 18.03
CA MET A 1 4.21 3.81 17.15
C MET A 1 2.77 4.16 16.84
N GLU A 2 2.49 5.42 16.54
CA GLU A 2 1.20 5.93 16.08
C GLU A 2 1.35 6.38 14.61
N TYR A 3 0.34 6.15 13.77
CA TYR A 3 0.38 6.45 12.33
C TYR A 3 -0.80 7.31 11.88
N ALA A 4 -0.65 8.01 10.76
CA ALA A 4 -1.76 8.59 10.01
C ALA A 4 -2.37 7.51 9.10
N LEU A 5 -3.61 7.09 9.36
CA LEU A 5 -4.28 6.03 8.60
C LEU A 5 -4.81 6.58 7.27
N TYR A 6 -4.29 6.05 6.16
CA TYR A 6 -4.72 6.39 4.81
C TYR A 6 -5.46 5.21 4.16
N LEU A 7 -6.78 5.38 3.98
CA LEU A 7 -7.67 4.33 3.46
C LEU A 7 -7.84 4.34 1.93
N GLY A 8 -7.43 5.42 1.25
CA GLY A 8 -7.68 5.59 -0.18
C GLY A 8 -9.18 5.72 -0.50
N CYS A 9 -9.58 5.24 -1.69
CA CYS A 9 -10.96 5.40 -2.19
C CYS A 9 -11.75 4.08 -2.20
N THR A 10 -11.18 3.01 -2.77
CA THR A 10 -11.90 1.74 -2.97
C THR A 10 -12.29 1.05 -1.67
N ILE A 11 -11.41 1.06 -0.68
CA ILE A 11 -11.66 0.41 0.62
C ILE A 11 -12.88 1.03 1.31
N PRO A 12 -12.91 2.33 1.61
CA PRO A 12 -14.06 2.90 2.32
C PRO A 12 -15.34 2.90 1.48
N LEU A 13 -15.26 3.02 0.15
CA LEU A 13 -16.44 3.16 -0.72
C LEU A 13 -17.03 1.85 -1.27
N LYS A 14 -16.20 0.83 -1.49
CA LYS A 14 -16.58 -0.42 -2.18
C LYS A 14 -16.28 -1.66 -1.37
N MET A 15 -15.23 -1.64 -0.54
CA MET A 15 -14.78 -2.79 0.24
C MET A 15 -14.61 -2.45 1.75
N PRO A 16 -15.66 -1.92 2.42
CA PRO A 16 -15.54 -1.41 3.79
C PRO A 16 -15.24 -2.51 4.82
N HIS A 17 -15.42 -3.77 4.45
CA HIS A 17 -15.05 -4.91 5.28
C HIS A 17 -13.53 -5.01 5.49
N PHE A 18 -12.70 -4.53 4.55
CA PHE A 18 -11.25 -4.45 4.76
C PHE A 18 -10.88 -3.42 5.81
N GLU A 19 -11.50 -2.24 5.77
CA GLU A 19 -11.32 -1.22 6.80
C GLU A 19 -11.74 -1.76 8.17
N LYS A 20 -12.94 -2.36 8.26
CA LYS A 20 -13.43 -2.97 9.51
C LYS A 20 -12.44 -4.00 10.04
N ALA A 21 -11.98 -4.94 9.20
CA ALA A 21 -11.02 -5.96 9.60
C ALA A 21 -9.71 -5.35 10.11
N PHE A 22 -9.17 -4.37 9.38
CA PHE A 22 -7.94 -3.69 9.78
C PHE A 22 -8.06 -2.97 11.13
N ARG A 23 -9.17 -2.27 11.36
CA ARG A 23 -9.43 -1.57 12.63
C ARG A 23 -9.55 -2.54 13.81
N GLU A 24 -10.25 -3.67 13.64
CA GLU A 24 -10.34 -4.70 14.69
C GLU A 24 -8.98 -5.34 14.99
N ILE A 25 -8.22 -5.69 13.95
CA ILE A 25 -6.86 -6.24 14.12
C ILE A 25 -5.95 -5.21 14.79
N SER A 26 -6.06 -3.94 14.43
CA SER A 26 -5.27 -2.87 15.06
C SER A 26 -5.54 -2.75 16.56
N LYS A 27 -6.80 -2.90 17.01
CA LYS A 27 -7.13 -2.94 18.45
C LYS A 27 -6.45 -4.13 19.14
N ILE A 28 -6.53 -5.32 18.55
CA ILE A 28 -5.94 -6.56 19.09
C ILE A 28 -4.41 -6.45 19.20
N LEU A 29 -3.78 -5.90 18.15
CA LEU A 29 -2.33 -5.73 18.05
C LEU A 29 -1.84 -4.42 18.68
N GLY A 30 -2.72 -3.60 19.27
CA GLY A 30 -2.36 -2.33 19.90
C GLY A 30 -1.71 -1.33 18.94
N ILE A 31 -2.06 -1.36 17.65
CA ILE A 31 -1.61 -0.41 16.64
C ILE A 31 -2.43 0.86 16.80
N LYS A 32 -1.75 1.98 17.03
CA LYS A 32 -2.37 3.29 17.20
C LYS A 32 -2.35 4.04 15.88
N TYR A 33 -3.42 4.76 15.59
CA TYR A 33 -3.48 5.61 14.41
C TYR A 33 -4.44 6.79 14.62
N LYS A 34 -4.27 7.83 13.80
CA LYS A 34 -5.20 8.97 13.64
C LYS A 34 -5.75 8.99 12.23
N GLU A 35 -7.00 9.44 12.08
CA GLU A 35 -7.61 9.60 10.77
C GLU A 35 -6.98 10.77 10.00
N MET A 36 -6.77 10.59 8.70
CA MET A 36 -6.33 11.68 7.82
C MET A 36 -7.54 12.46 7.29
N GLU A 37 -8.16 13.26 8.16
CA GLU A 37 -9.33 14.06 7.79
C GLU A 37 -9.03 14.98 6.59
N GLY A 38 -9.93 14.95 5.60
CA GLY A 38 -9.76 15.70 4.35
C GLY A 38 -8.84 15.05 3.32
N ALA A 39 -8.25 13.88 3.59
CA ALA A 39 -7.50 13.12 2.58
C ALA A 39 -8.35 12.81 1.35
N GLY A 40 -7.78 13.05 0.17
CA GLY A 40 -8.42 12.77 -1.12
C GLY A 40 -7.94 11.44 -1.71
N CYS A 41 -8.18 11.22 -3.01
CA CYS A 41 -7.58 10.10 -3.75
C CYS A 41 -6.04 10.22 -3.77
N CYS A 42 -5.34 9.09 -3.88
CA CYS A 42 -3.91 9.01 -3.64
C CYS A 42 -3.00 9.82 -4.56
N PRO A 43 -3.32 10.20 -5.81
CA PRO A 43 -4.21 9.68 -6.87
C PRO A 43 -3.72 8.40 -7.58
N ASP A 44 -4.54 7.84 -8.48
CA ASP A 44 -4.27 6.55 -9.15
C ASP A 44 -2.92 6.56 -9.90
N PRO A 45 -2.04 5.57 -9.66
CA PRO A 45 -0.68 5.53 -10.19
C PRO A 45 -0.59 5.18 -11.68
N VAL A 46 -1.69 4.80 -12.32
CA VAL A 46 -1.71 4.46 -13.75
C VAL A 46 -2.35 5.57 -14.54
N ALA A 47 -3.64 5.82 -14.33
CA ALA A 47 -4.43 6.75 -15.10
C ALA A 47 -4.04 8.21 -14.81
N THR A 48 -4.04 8.63 -13.54
CA THR A 48 -3.76 10.03 -13.21
C THR A 48 -2.31 10.40 -13.50
N GLN A 49 -1.37 9.52 -13.15
CA GLN A 49 0.05 9.71 -13.46
C GLN A 49 0.30 9.86 -14.97
N SER A 50 -0.31 8.98 -15.79
CA SER A 50 -0.15 9.01 -17.25
C SER A 50 -0.78 10.24 -17.91
N LEU A 51 -1.84 10.80 -17.32
CA LEU A 51 -2.50 12.00 -17.86
C LEU A 51 -1.71 13.28 -17.54
N ASN A 52 -1.25 13.45 -16.31
CA ASN A 52 -0.50 14.62 -15.91
C ASN A 52 0.32 14.39 -14.62
N ILE A 53 1.64 14.35 -14.77
CA ILE A 53 2.57 14.09 -13.66
C ILE A 53 2.51 15.17 -12.56
N ASP A 54 2.38 16.45 -12.91
CA ASP A 54 2.34 17.54 -11.93
C ASP A 54 1.06 17.47 -11.07
N THR A 55 -0.07 17.08 -11.66
CA THR A 55 -1.34 16.86 -10.95
C THR A 55 -1.21 15.68 -10.00
N TRP A 56 -0.59 14.59 -10.46
CA TRP A 56 -0.35 13.39 -9.65
C TRP A 56 0.58 13.69 -8.46
N LEU A 57 1.70 14.37 -8.69
CA LEU A 57 2.64 14.83 -7.66
C LEU A 57 1.95 15.77 -6.66
N THR A 58 1.21 16.78 -7.15
CA THR A 58 0.59 17.79 -6.29
C THR A 58 -0.48 17.19 -5.38
N LEU A 59 -1.33 16.31 -5.90
CA LEU A 59 -2.37 15.66 -5.11
C LEU A 59 -1.80 14.65 -4.11
N GLY A 60 -0.74 13.92 -4.48
CA GLY A 60 -0.01 13.05 -3.55
C GLY A 60 0.64 13.84 -2.42
N ALA A 61 1.35 14.92 -2.75
CA ALA A 61 1.99 15.81 -1.78
C ALA A 61 0.98 16.49 -0.85
N ARG A 62 -0.20 16.84 -1.35
CA ARG A 62 -1.29 17.34 -0.52
C ARG A 62 -1.69 16.32 0.57
N ASN A 63 -1.79 15.03 0.22
CA ASN A 63 -2.09 13.98 1.21
C ASN A 63 -0.93 13.77 2.18
N LEU A 64 0.32 13.80 1.70
CA LEU A 64 1.51 13.72 2.56
C LEU A 64 1.56 14.88 3.58
N ALA A 65 1.26 16.10 3.15
CA ALA A 65 1.19 17.27 4.02
C ALA A 65 0.11 17.15 5.13
N ILE A 66 -0.96 16.38 4.90
CA ILE A 66 -1.96 16.10 5.95
C ILE A 66 -1.33 15.26 7.08
N ALA A 67 -0.54 14.25 6.73
CA ALA A 67 0.16 13.44 7.72
C ALA A 67 1.23 14.25 8.48
N GLU A 68 1.93 15.15 7.78
CA GLU A 68 2.91 16.05 8.41
C GLU A 68 2.25 17.01 9.40
N LYS A 69 1.06 17.53 9.10
CA LYS A 69 0.28 18.36 10.04
C LYS A 69 -0.11 17.59 11.30
N LEU A 70 -0.29 16.26 11.20
CA LEU A 70 -0.52 15.39 12.36
C LEU A 70 0.78 15.04 13.10
N GLY A 71 1.95 15.30 12.49
CA GLY A 71 3.26 14.89 13.00
C GLY A 71 3.48 13.38 12.97
N LEU A 72 2.86 12.68 12.02
CA LEU A 72 2.85 11.22 11.94
C LEU A 72 3.29 10.72 10.56
N ASP A 73 3.85 9.51 10.53
CA ASP A 73 4.05 8.76 9.29
C ASP A 73 2.74 8.13 8.81
N ILE A 74 2.62 7.90 7.50
CA ILE A 74 1.43 7.30 6.90
C ILE A 74 1.49 5.78 6.99
N MET A 75 0.35 5.18 7.32
CA MET A 75 0.10 3.75 7.15
C MET A 75 -1.09 3.53 6.22
N THR A 76 -0.92 2.70 5.20
CA THR A 76 -2.00 2.33 4.28
C THR A 76 -2.17 0.83 4.13
N VAL A 77 -3.37 0.43 3.73
CA VAL A 77 -3.80 -0.96 3.49
C VAL A 77 -4.01 -1.26 2.00
N CYS A 78 -3.59 -0.35 1.12
CA CYS A 78 -3.73 -0.47 -0.32
C CYS A 78 -2.37 -0.33 -1.01
N SER A 79 -1.96 -1.34 -1.78
CA SER A 79 -0.68 -1.32 -2.51
C SER A 79 -0.58 -0.16 -3.51
N GLY A 80 -1.69 0.21 -4.18
CA GLY A 80 -1.69 1.36 -5.10
C GLY A 80 -1.54 2.70 -4.38
N CYS A 81 -2.16 2.86 -3.21
CA CYS A 81 -1.97 4.07 -2.41
C CYS A 81 -0.56 4.14 -1.81
N TYR A 82 -0.01 2.99 -1.40
CA TYR A 82 1.36 2.87 -0.94
C TYR A 82 2.34 3.32 -2.01
N GLU A 83 2.22 2.77 -3.22
CA GLU A 83 3.08 3.13 -4.35
C GLU A 83 2.99 4.62 -4.66
N THR A 84 1.79 5.17 -4.87
CA THR A 84 1.67 6.59 -5.20
C THR A 84 2.31 7.47 -4.13
N LEU A 85 1.92 7.30 -2.87
CA LEU A 85 2.37 8.21 -1.82
C LEU A 85 3.87 8.08 -1.56
N LYS A 86 4.41 6.85 -1.60
CA LYS A 86 5.85 6.60 -1.43
C LYS A 86 6.66 7.13 -2.61
N THR A 87 6.20 6.92 -3.84
CA THR A 87 6.85 7.44 -5.05
C THR A 87 6.82 8.96 -5.09
N VAL A 88 5.70 9.60 -4.77
CA VAL A 88 5.62 11.07 -4.68
C VAL A 88 6.60 11.60 -3.63
N HIS A 89 6.69 10.96 -2.46
CA HIS A 89 7.64 11.36 -1.42
C HIS A 89 9.09 11.31 -1.93
N VAL A 90 9.52 10.18 -2.49
CA VAL A 90 10.89 9.99 -3.01
C VAL A 90 11.20 10.96 -4.16
N LEU A 91 10.29 11.10 -5.13
CA LEU A 91 10.53 12.00 -6.27
C LEU A 91 10.66 13.46 -5.85
N LEU A 92 9.89 13.91 -4.86
CA LEU A 92 9.98 15.29 -4.36
C LEU A 92 11.17 15.49 -3.42
N GLU A 93 11.69 14.43 -2.80
CA GLU A 93 12.96 14.47 -2.07
C GLU A 93 14.14 14.63 -3.03
N GLU A 94 14.11 13.94 -4.19
CA GLU A 94 15.21 13.93 -5.16
C GLU A 94 15.17 15.11 -6.16
N ASP A 95 13.98 15.62 -6.53
CA ASP A 95 13.80 16.72 -7.49
C ASP A 95 13.34 18.01 -6.80
N LYS A 96 14.30 18.88 -6.48
CA LYS A 96 14.04 20.20 -5.88
C LYS A 96 13.14 21.09 -6.74
N ALA A 97 13.25 21.01 -8.07
CA ALA A 97 12.43 21.84 -8.95
C ALA A 97 10.98 21.38 -8.94
N ALA A 98 10.73 20.06 -8.92
CA ALA A 98 9.39 19.51 -8.73
C ALA A 98 8.83 19.87 -7.35
N PHE A 99 9.63 19.73 -6.29
CA PHE A 99 9.28 20.13 -4.93
C PHE A 99 8.79 21.60 -4.86
N ASP A 100 9.53 22.52 -5.48
CA ASP A 100 9.19 23.94 -5.47
C ASP A 100 7.93 24.25 -6.28
N ARG A 101 7.75 23.60 -7.44
CA ARG A 101 6.52 23.75 -8.25
C ARG A 101 5.30 23.25 -7.48
N VAL A 102 5.40 22.08 -6.84
CA VAL A 102 4.31 21.50 -6.05
C VAL A 102 3.97 22.40 -4.87
N ASN A 103 4.95 22.86 -4.09
CA ASN A 103 4.71 23.75 -2.97
C ASN A 103 4.18 25.12 -3.38
N ALA A 104 4.56 25.64 -4.56
CA ALA A 104 3.95 26.87 -5.10
C ALA A 104 2.46 26.71 -5.41
N ILE A 105 2.01 25.53 -5.83
CA ILE A 105 0.58 25.23 -6.04
C ILE A 105 -0.13 25.04 -4.70
N LEU A 106 0.43 24.23 -3.80
CA LEU A 106 -0.14 23.97 -2.48
C LEU A 106 -0.24 25.24 -1.62
N GLY A 107 0.73 26.15 -1.75
CA GLY A 107 0.75 27.43 -1.03
C GLY A 107 -0.46 28.32 -1.35
N LYS A 108 -1.02 28.22 -2.56
CA LYS A 108 -2.27 28.93 -2.93
C LYS A 108 -3.48 28.46 -2.12
N LEU A 109 -3.39 27.27 -1.50
CA LEU A 109 -4.40 26.67 -0.64
C LEU A 109 -4.05 26.76 0.85
N GLY A 110 -2.95 27.44 1.21
CA GLY A 110 -2.44 27.46 2.58
C GLY A 110 -1.92 26.10 3.06
N ILE A 111 -1.44 25.27 2.15
CA ILE A 111 -0.83 23.97 2.43
C ILE A 111 0.66 24.05 2.12
N GLU A 112 1.47 23.48 2.99
CA GLU A 112 2.92 23.36 2.84
C GLU A 112 3.27 21.87 3.03
N TYR A 113 4.08 21.32 2.13
CA TYR A 113 4.65 19.98 2.22
C TYR A 113 6.16 20.09 2.47
N LYS A 114 6.66 19.42 3.50
CA LYS A 114 8.05 19.54 4.00
C LYS A 114 8.92 18.33 3.69
N GLY A 115 8.34 17.20 3.31
CA GLY A 115 9.09 15.97 3.03
C GLY A 115 9.48 15.17 4.27
N THR A 116 8.73 15.27 5.36
CA THR A 116 9.10 14.65 6.65
C THR A 116 8.36 13.35 6.97
N SER A 117 7.14 13.17 6.48
CA SER A 117 6.35 11.97 6.75
C SER A 117 6.71 10.85 5.79
N LYS A 118 7.03 9.68 6.35
CA LYS A 118 7.26 8.44 5.59
C LYS A 118 5.95 7.72 5.30
N VAL A 119 6.00 6.76 4.38
CA VAL A 119 4.84 5.97 3.95
C VAL A 119 5.12 4.48 4.14
N PHE A 120 4.25 3.82 4.90
CA PHE A 120 4.32 2.40 5.21
C PHE A 120 3.08 1.66 4.69
N HIS A 121 3.29 0.44 4.21
CA HIS A 121 2.21 -0.50 3.97
C HIS A 121 2.00 -1.35 5.24
N PHE A 122 0.75 -1.71 5.57
CA PHE A 122 0.49 -2.50 6.78
C PHE A 122 1.26 -3.84 6.80
N ALA A 123 1.43 -4.46 5.63
CA ALA A 123 2.17 -5.72 5.51
C ALA A 123 3.64 -5.56 5.88
N GLU A 124 4.22 -4.37 5.70
CA GLU A 124 5.61 -4.07 6.06
C GLU A 124 5.75 -4.20 7.58
N LEU A 125 4.84 -3.54 8.32
CA LEU A 125 4.80 -3.59 9.78
C LEU A 125 4.46 -4.99 10.30
N PHE A 126 3.54 -5.69 9.66
CA PHE A 126 3.07 -7.00 10.12
C PHE A 126 4.09 -8.11 9.88
N SER A 127 4.99 -7.92 8.92
CA SER A 127 6.05 -8.87 8.60
C SER A 127 7.30 -8.74 9.48
N GLN A 128 7.37 -7.73 10.35
CA GLN A 128 8.47 -7.57 11.30
C GLN A 128 8.42 -8.67 12.37
N ASP A 129 9.57 -9.20 12.77
CA ASP A 129 9.67 -10.33 13.71
C ASP A 129 8.89 -10.11 15.01
N GLU A 130 9.00 -8.92 15.62
CA GLU A 130 8.24 -8.59 16.84
C GLU A 130 6.72 -8.64 16.60
N MET A 131 6.25 -8.15 15.45
CA MET A 131 4.84 -8.15 15.11
C MET A 131 4.34 -9.54 14.75
N LEU A 132 5.16 -10.37 14.09
CA LEU A 132 4.84 -11.76 13.80
C LEU A 132 4.64 -12.57 15.08
N GLU A 133 5.53 -12.42 16.08
CA GLU A 133 5.37 -13.07 17.37
C GLU A 133 4.11 -12.59 18.10
N LYS A 134 3.83 -11.28 18.03
CA LYS A 134 2.59 -10.72 18.57
C LYS A 134 1.36 -11.32 17.88
N ILE A 135 1.35 -11.41 16.56
CA ILE A 135 0.27 -12.00 15.76
C ILE A 135 0.06 -13.45 16.19
N LYS A 136 1.11 -14.27 16.22
CA LYS A 136 1.05 -15.68 16.65
C LYS A 136 0.42 -15.82 18.04
N SER A 137 0.80 -14.97 19.00
CA SER A 137 0.27 -15.00 20.38
C SER A 137 -1.23 -14.64 20.50
N LYS A 138 -1.81 -14.02 19.46
CA LYS A 138 -3.21 -13.59 19.43
C LYS A 138 -4.09 -14.46 18.53
N VAL A 139 -3.54 -15.47 17.86
CA VAL A 139 -4.33 -16.39 17.03
C VAL A 139 -5.27 -17.20 17.91
N VAL A 140 -6.58 -17.04 17.69
CA VAL A 140 -7.63 -17.81 18.39
C VAL A 140 -8.02 -19.05 17.59
N LYS A 141 -8.10 -18.93 16.27
CA LYS A 141 -8.39 -20.03 15.34
C LYS A 141 -7.33 -20.04 14.25
N PRO A 142 -6.34 -20.94 14.33
CA PRO A 142 -5.34 -21.12 13.29
C PRO A 142 -5.97 -21.46 11.94
N LEU A 143 -5.30 -21.07 10.87
CA LEU A 143 -5.67 -21.42 9.49
C LEU A 143 -4.86 -22.60 8.95
N ASP A 144 -4.49 -23.53 9.83
CA ASP A 144 -3.65 -24.71 9.56
C ASP A 144 -4.20 -25.65 8.49
N SER A 145 -5.52 -25.67 8.30
CA SER A 145 -6.16 -26.42 7.23
C SER A 145 -6.12 -25.74 5.85
N LEU A 146 -5.56 -24.53 5.73
CA LEU A 146 -5.59 -23.74 4.51
C LEU A 146 -4.21 -23.61 3.86
N ASN A 147 -4.17 -24.03 2.59
CA ASN A 147 -3.12 -23.65 1.65
C ASN A 147 -3.50 -22.32 1.00
N ILE A 148 -2.65 -21.30 1.08
CA ILE A 148 -2.96 -19.94 0.61
C ILE A 148 -1.91 -19.49 -0.40
N ALA A 149 -2.36 -19.13 -1.60
CA ALA A 149 -1.52 -18.48 -2.60
C ALA A 149 -1.49 -16.97 -2.35
N SER A 150 -0.33 -16.43 -1.98
CA SER A 150 -0.17 -15.00 -1.80
C SER A 150 -0.06 -14.27 -3.15
N HIS A 151 -0.81 -13.18 -3.29
CA HIS A 151 -0.64 -12.23 -4.38
C HIS A 151 -0.10 -10.91 -3.84
N TYR A 152 1.20 -10.67 -4.06
CA TYR A 152 1.87 -9.45 -3.61
C TYR A 152 1.37 -8.18 -4.31
N GLY A 153 0.93 -8.32 -5.55
CA GLY A 153 0.64 -7.19 -6.42
C GLY A 153 1.92 -6.46 -6.87
N CYS A 154 1.87 -5.83 -8.04
CA CYS A 154 3.04 -5.15 -8.59
C CYS A 154 3.47 -3.94 -7.76
N HIS A 155 2.51 -3.11 -7.34
CA HIS A 155 2.76 -1.84 -6.65
C HIS A 155 3.29 -1.98 -5.20
N LEU A 156 3.32 -3.19 -4.64
CA LEU A 156 3.92 -3.40 -3.32
C LEU A 156 5.44 -3.55 -3.40
N ILE A 157 5.96 -4.13 -4.49
CA ILE A 157 7.36 -4.53 -4.66
C ILE A 157 8.08 -3.82 -5.81
N ARG A 158 7.33 -3.14 -6.70
CA ARG A 158 7.87 -2.45 -7.88
C ARG A 158 7.32 -1.01 -7.95
N PRO A 159 8.14 -0.01 -8.34
CA PRO A 159 9.56 -0.12 -8.69
C PRO A 159 10.45 -0.33 -7.46
N SER A 160 11.33 -1.34 -7.49
CA SER A 160 12.05 -1.83 -6.32
C SER A 160 12.97 -0.81 -5.65
N LYS A 161 13.57 0.08 -6.44
CA LYS A 161 14.41 1.19 -5.94
C LYS A 161 13.66 2.16 -5.04
N ILE A 162 12.36 2.35 -5.29
CA ILE A 162 11.50 3.25 -4.53
C ILE A 162 10.76 2.48 -3.45
N MET A 163 10.14 1.35 -3.80
CA MET A 163 9.29 0.61 -2.87
C MET A 163 10.08 0.01 -1.71
N GLN A 164 11.26 -0.55 -1.94
CA GLN A 164 12.14 -1.12 -0.89
C GLN A 164 11.39 -1.92 0.19
N PHE A 165 10.32 -2.62 -0.21
CA PHE A 165 9.40 -3.29 0.69
C PHE A 165 9.89 -4.70 1.05
N ASP A 166 10.38 -5.42 0.05
CA ASP A 166 10.86 -6.80 0.15
C ASP A 166 11.81 -7.08 -1.03
N ASP A 167 12.35 -8.29 -1.11
CA ASP A 167 13.04 -8.74 -2.32
C ASP A 167 12.08 -8.72 -3.52
N PRO A 168 12.41 -7.99 -4.61
CA PRO A 168 11.48 -7.79 -5.72
C PRO A 168 11.25 -9.02 -6.58
N GLU A 169 12.11 -10.04 -6.47
CA GLU A 169 12.06 -11.29 -7.24
C GLU A 169 11.70 -12.48 -6.35
N ARG A 170 11.92 -12.39 -5.03
CA ARG A 170 11.66 -13.47 -4.06
C ARG A 170 11.10 -12.94 -2.73
N PRO A 171 9.94 -12.26 -2.73
CA PRO A 171 9.40 -11.67 -1.51
C PRO A 171 8.83 -12.72 -0.56
N GLU A 172 8.95 -12.49 0.74
CA GLU A 172 8.51 -13.41 1.80
C GLU A 172 7.57 -12.77 2.83
N SER A 173 7.40 -11.45 2.81
CA SER A 173 6.71 -10.69 3.87
C SER A 173 5.26 -11.13 4.06
N MET A 174 4.51 -11.35 2.98
CA MET A 174 3.13 -11.84 3.10
C MET A 174 3.09 -13.29 3.58
N ASP A 175 4.02 -14.13 3.12
CA ASP A 175 4.08 -15.54 3.50
C ASP A 175 4.46 -15.71 4.98
N LYS A 176 5.33 -14.84 5.51
CA LYS A 176 5.63 -14.76 6.94
C LYS A 176 4.38 -14.46 7.76
N ILE A 177 3.56 -13.51 7.31
CA ILE A 177 2.28 -13.17 7.96
C ILE A 177 1.32 -14.37 7.90
N LEU A 178 1.20 -15.03 6.73
CA LEU A 178 0.35 -16.21 6.55
C LEU A 178 0.77 -17.36 7.48
N ARG A 179 2.08 -17.64 7.59
CA ARG A 179 2.60 -18.64 8.53
C ARG A 179 2.32 -18.25 9.99
N ALA A 180 2.41 -16.97 10.34
CA ALA A 180 2.13 -16.49 11.69
C ALA A 180 0.66 -16.68 12.12
N ILE A 181 -0.29 -16.69 11.17
CA ILE A 181 -1.70 -17.02 11.43
C ILE A 181 -2.02 -18.52 11.26
N GLY A 182 -1.00 -19.35 11.06
CA GLY A 182 -1.10 -20.81 10.95
C GLY A 182 -1.37 -21.33 9.54
N ALA A 183 -1.51 -20.46 8.52
CA ALA A 183 -1.73 -20.92 7.15
C ALA A 183 -0.45 -21.46 6.49
N SER A 184 -0.62 -22.29 5.46
CA SER A 184 0.47 -22.80 4.63
C SER A 184 0.55 -22.02 3.32
N PRO A 185 1.48 -21.06 3.17
CA PRO A 185 1.66 -20.37 1.90
C PRO A 185 2.18 -21.33 0.83
N VAL A 186 1.62 -21.26 -0.38
CA VAL A 186 2.05 -22.09 -1.51
C VAL A 186 2.94 -21.32 -2.47
N GLU A 187 3.95 -21.99 -3.00
CA GLU A 187 4.79 -21.48 -4.09
C GLU A 187 4.21 -21.88 -5.43
N PHE A 188 4.21 -20.95 -6.38
CA PHE A 188 3.68 -21.12 -7.73
C PHE A 188 4.41 -20.19 -8.69
N ALA A 189 4.52 -20.55 -9.97
CA ALA A 189 5.35 -19.84 -10.94
C ALA A 189 4.84 -18.41 -11.18
N ALA A 190 3.52 -18.24 -11.26
CA ALA A 190 2.87 -16.97 -11.55
C ALA A 190 2.73 -16.07 -10.30
N LYS A 191 3.45 -16.33 -9.20
CA LYS A 191 3.30 -15.60 -7.92
C LYS A 191 3.42 -14.08 -8.07
N LEU A 192 4.44 -13.64 -8.81
CA LEU A 192 4.75 -12.23 -9.05
C LEU A 192 4.11 -11.66 -10.32
N GLU A 193 3.30 -12.45 -11.02
CA GLU A 193 2.58 -11.99 -12.21
C GLU A 193 1.46 -11.02 -11.85
N CYS A 194 1.22 -10.09 -12.77
CA CYS A 194 0.20 -9.06 -12.65
C CYS A 194 -1.21 -9.68 -12.60
N CYS A 195 -2.11 -9.11 -11.79
CA CYS A 195 -3.51 -9.52 -11.74
C CYS A 195 -4.36 -8.99 -12.91
N GLY A 196 -3.77 -8.28 -13.87
CA GLY A 196 -4.47 -7.76 -15.04
C GLY A 196 -5.33 -6.51 -14.82
N PHE A 197 -5.57 -6.08 -13.57
CA PHE A 197 -6.47 -4.95 -13.28
C PHE A 197 -6.06 -3.62 -13.94
N CYS A 198 -4.76 -3.36 -14.07
CA CYS A 198 -4.27 -2.14 -14.74
C CYS A 198 -4.42 -2.22 -16.27
N ALA A 199 -4.52 -3.42 -16.83
CA ALA A 199 -4.77 -3.66 -18.25
C ALA A 199 -6.27 -3.64 -18.61
N ARG A 200 -7.17 -3.31 -17.66
CA ARG A 200 -8.64 -3.40 -17.84
C ARG A 200 -9.22 -2.55 -18.97
N LEU A 201 -8.47 -1.61 -19.53
CA LEU A 201 -8.89 -0.88 -20.74
C LEU A 201 -8.87 -1.78 -21.99
N GLN A 202 -8.12 -2.88 -21.94
CA GLN A 202 -8.10 -3.98 -22.87
C GLN A 202 -8.54 -5.24 -22.12
N GLU A 203 -9.86 -5.44 -22.00
CA GLU A 203 -10.46 -6.47 -21.14
C GLU A 203 -9.88 -7.87 -21.41
N GLU A 204 -9.69 -8.23 -22.67
CA GLU A 204 -9.10 -9.51 -23.07
C GLU A 204 -7.69 -9.71 -22.46
N ILE A 205 -6.83 -8.69 -22.50
CA ILE A 205 -5.48 -8.76 -21.93
C ILE A 205 -5.56 -8.94 -20.41
N GLY A 206 -6.42 -8.16 -19.75
CA GLY A 206 -6.63 -8.26 -18.31
C GLY A 206 -7.12 -9.65 -17.89
N MET A 207 -8.09 -10.20 -18.61
CA MET A 207 -8.66 -11.52 -18.32
C MET A 207 -7.68 -12.65 -18.60
N ASN A 208 -6.90 -12.59 -19.68
CA ASN A 208 -5.87 -13.57 -20.00
C ASN A 208 -4.80 -13.66 -18.90
N LEU A 209 -4.41 -12.52 -18.31
CA LEU A 209 -3.47 -12.49 -17.18
C LEU A 209 -4.05 -13.14 -15.92
N VAL A 210 -5.32 -12.86 -15.61
CA VAL A 210 -6.01 -13.51 -14.49
C VAL A 210 -6.11 -15.02 -14.73
N GLU A 211 -6.52 -15.44 -15.92
CA GLU A 211 -6.66 -16.85 -16.28
C GLU A 211 -5.33 -17.60 -16.17
N ALA A 212 -4.24 -17.04 -16.70
CA ALA A 212 -2.91 -17.62 -16.59
C ALA A 212 -2.51 -17.83 -15.13
N LYS A 213 -2.72 -16.82 -14.28
CA LYS A 213 -2.42 -16.90 -12.84
C LYS A 213 -3.29 -17.94 -12.12
N MET A 214 -4.58 -18.01 -12.44
CA MET A 214 -5.50 -18.96 -11.83
C MET A 214 -5.28 -20.40 -12.31
N THR A 215 -4.76 -20.58 -13.53
CA THR A 215 -4.45 -21.91 -14.09
C THR A 215 -3.19 -22.49 -13.47
N ASP A 216 -2.17 -21.66 -13.21
CA ASP A 216 -0.94 -22.07 -12.52
C ASP A 216 -1.18 -22.51 -11.06
N LEU A 217 -2.27 -22.03 -10.45
CA LEU A 217 -2.67 -22.39 -9.08
C LEU A 217 -3.45 -23.72 -8.97
N LYS A 218 -3.82 -24.36 -10.09
CA LYS A 218 -4.54 -25.63 -10.11
C LYS A 218 -3.57 -26.81 -10.09
#